data_AF-A0A7Z7YU53-F1
#
_entry.id   AF-A0A7Z7YU53-F1
#
_cell.length_a   1.000
_cell.length_b   1.000
_cell.length_c   1.000
_cell.angle_alpha   90.00
_cell.angle_beta   90.00
_cell.angle_gamma   90.00
#
_symmetry.space_group_name_H-M   'P 1'
#
loop_
_entity.id
_entity.type
_entity.pdbx_description
1 polymer ?
#
loop_
_entity_poly.entity_id
_entity_poly.type
_entity_poly.pdbx_seq_one_letter_code
_entity_poly.pdbx_strand_id
1 'polypeptide(L)'
;MNKNGFGKLLLEVQNKVKRLKNPSTIIRTLFTLDGKIAESVGVKSLNIEQNAIYQCLTEHNSRIVFTSELENVDENRIYFGITEYGRILLGADNFFDDYALVLGYFVVNEQVIKIINEKIRKALEIEEIYNKEVKNFFKGKSKDEINEIIKFIKFNIYHMAPILLYVKDKTFSTFYNYNNLIKEFDGDTEDFLLNDLPYKSAEKWDKAEKIFVFNMYLLLKSGPPSRGEEVNGIHFSLSFLKDYFNEKIKEYSHILKRETNSSLSLEKQAARIYSLRKEIENSYLIYRYINGLNLHKEERYIDKSELAKLNDGSLKTDLEKFTSIKFKKDYYHYFCQIIEKNIDKEPYQMIEKIMDMIINKAIDRTSSDIGMARGFRAPLKFYEAHQKDKLEEIFNWGQNQYFCCVIPSSLMKDAFQDNSKILAGILTAISKRMEYNSWHYTPGNFLNNQTRITRHFYFPPVMADITMWSDQHHKGHVFAKVKHAIRCPGFIENGATIYNAFFDLRLMKQSGSDYSKNDLVIAIYYKEILKSLFQSWFDICKKTKKEININIYSREWYQNKYTKDKVGG
;
A
#
# COMPACT_ATOMS: atom_id res chain seq x y z
N MET A 1 -0.86 12.28 -26.18
CA MET A 1 -1.52 12.21 -24.85
C MET A 1 -0.62 12.89 -23.83
N ASN A 2 -1.14 13.83 -23.03
CA ASN A 2 -0.37 14.41 -21.92
C ASN A 2 -0.02 13.28 -20.94
N LYS A 3 1.23 12.82 -20.95
CA LYS A 3 1.75 11.83 -19.99
C LYS A 3 1.76 12.51 -18.62
N ASN A 4 0.74 12.31 -17.81
CA ASN A 4 0.67 12.79 -16.43
C ASN A 4 1.11 11.67 -15.47
N GLY A 5 1.71 12.02 -14.32
CA GLY A 5 2.18 11.04 -13.32
C GLY A 5 3.39 10.23 -13.80
N PHE A 6 3.33 8.90 -13.68
CA PHE A 6 4.45 7.98 -13.93
C PHE A 6 4.99 8.04 -15.36
N GLY A 7 4.12 8.22 -16.36
CA GLY A 7 4.56 8.36 -17.76
C GLY A 7 5.47 9.58 -17.99
N LYS A 8 5.29 10.66 -17.21
CA LYS A 8 6.19 11.82 -17.24
C LYS A 8 7.54 11.46 -16.63
N LEU A 9 7.53 10.79 -15.49
CA LEU A 9 8.76 10.32 -14.84
C LEU A 9 9.56 9.39 -15.74
N LEU A 10 8.91 8.44 -16.42
CA LEU A 10 9.58 7.55 -17.38
C LEU A 10 10.25 8.35 -18.50
N LEU A 11 9.59 9.37 -19.05
CA LEU A 11 10.19 10.24 -20.07
C LEU A 11 11.41 11.02 -19.52
N GLU A 12 11.35 11.51 -18.29
CA GLU A 12 12.49 12.16 -17.62
C GLU A 12 13.67 11.21 -17.46
N VAL A 13 13.42 9.98 -17.00
CA VAL A 13 14.43 8.92 -16.85
C VAL A 13 15.05 8.57 -18.21
N GLN A 14 14.23 8.40 -19.26
CA GLN A 14 14.70 8.12 -20.62
C GLN A 14 15.60 9.22 -21.16
N ASN A 15 15.21 10.48 -20.99
CA ASN A 15 16.00 11.63 -21.42
C ASN A 15 17.34 11.72 -20.69
N LYS A 16 17.39 11.35 -19.41
CA LYS A 16 18.63 11.25 -18.65
C LYS A 16 19.51 10.11 -19.16
N VAL A 17 18.94 8.92 -19.36
CA VAL A 17 19.64 7.72 -19.85
C VAL A 17 20.34 7.98 -21.19
N LYS A 18 19.70 8.69 -22.12
CA LYS A 18 20.31 9.06 -23.42
C LYS A 18 21.57 9.92 -23.32
N ARG A 19 21.83 10.54 -22.16
CA ARG A 19 23.01 11.38 -21.91
C ARG A 19 24.12 10.65 -21.16
N LEU A 20 23.85 9.45 -20.66
CA LEU A 20 24.81 8.66 -19.91
C LEU A 20 25.74 7.89 -20.85
N LYS A 21 27.00 7.76 -20.45
CA LYS A 21 28.05 7.08 -21.22
C LYS A 21 28.50 5.75 -20.61
N ASN A 22 28.06 5.45 -19.39
CA ASN A 22 28.48 4.27 -18.65
C ASN A 22 27.32 3.24 -18.59
N PRO A 23 27.49 2.01 -19.10
CA PRO A 23 26.46 0.98 -19.15
C PRO A 23 25.84 0.63 -17.78
N SER A 24 26.65 0.39 -16.76
CA SER A 24 26.12 0.05 -15.43
C SER A 24 25.33 1.21 -14.83
N THR A 25 25.76 2.46 -15.05
CA THR A 25 25.03 3.65 -14.63
C THR A 25 23.69 3.79 -15.35
N ILE A 26 23.59 3.42 -16.63
CA ILE A 26 22.31 3.37 -17.37
C ILE A 26 21.35 2.39 -16.70
N ILE A 27 21.78 1.15 -16.51
CA ILE A 27 20.95 0.09 -15.92
C ILE A 27 20.53 0.45 -14.50
N ARG A 28 21.46 0.96 -13.69
CA ARG A 28 21.15 1.49 -12.35
C ARG A 28 20.12 2.61 -12.40
N THR A 29 20.26 3.55 -13.33
CA THR A 29 19.29 4.66 -13.47
C THR A 29 17.90 4.14 -13.82
N LEU A 30 17.78 3.10 -14.65
CA LEU A 30 16.50 2.50 -15.02
C LEU A 30 15.81 1.82 -13.83
N PHE A 31 16.47 0.86 -13.16
CA PHE A 31 15.82 0.12 -12.07
C PHE A 31 15.64 0.94 -10.79
N THR A 32 16.39 2.04 -10.61
CA THR A 32 16.19 2.99 -9.51
C THR A 32 15.24 4.14 -9.84
N LEU A 33 14.76 4.23 -11.09
CA LEU A 33 14.00 5.38 -11.61
C LEU A 33 14.68 6.72 -11.28
N ASP A 34 15.97 6.77 -11.62
CA ASP A 34 16.87 7.87 -11.32
C ASP A 34 17.00 8.16 -9.81
N GLY A 35 17.37 7.12 -9.04
CA GLY A 35 17.65 7.22 -7.60
C GLY A 35 16.41 7.40 -6.71
N LYS A 36 15.19 7.35 -7.27
CA LYS A 36 13.94 7.50 -6.50
C LYS A 36 13.48 6.20 -5.84
N ILE A 37 14.01 5.06 -6.30
CA ILE A 37 13.95 3.77 -5.64
C ILE A 37 15.36 3.46 -5.14
N ALA A 38 15.48 3.02 -3.88
CA ALA A 38 16.76 2.62 -3.31
C ALA A 38 17.38 1.48 -4.12
N GLU A 39 18.70 1.54 -4.36
CA GLU A 39 19.42 0.54 -5.16
C GLU A 39 19.25 -0.88 -4.61
N SER A 40 19.25 -1.04 -3.28
CA SER A 40 19.02 -2.32 -2.59
C SER A 40 17.64 -2.94 -2.86
N VAL A 41 16.65 -2.13 -3.25
CA VAL A 41 15.31 -2.59 -3.65
C VAL A 41 15.26 -2.77 -5.16
N GLY A 42 15.75 -1.79 -5.92
CA GLY A 42 15.70 -1.82 -7.37
C GLY A 42 16.46 -2.99 -8.00
N VAL A 43 17.61 -3.39 -7.43
CA VAL A 43 18.38 -4.56 -7.90
C VAL A 43 17.59 -5.88 -7.75
N LYS A 44 16.66 -5.96 -6.79
CA LYS A 44 15.80 -7.12 -6.58
C LYS A 44 14.74 -7.27 -7.67
N SER A 45 14.53 -6.27 -8.52
CA SER A 45 13.67 -6.37 -9.71
C SER A 45 14.31 -7.19 -10.84
N LEU A 46 15.63 -7.38 -10.81
CA LEU A 46 16.39 -8.09 -11.82
C LEU A 46 16.24 -9.60 -11.64
N ASN A 47 15.95 -10.30 -12.73
CA ASN A 47 16.07 -11.77 -12.74
C ASN A 47 17.55 -12.22 -12.73
N ILE A 48 17.80 -13.53 -12.70
CA ILE A 48 19.15 -14.11 -12.66
C ILE A 48 20.03 -13.64 -13.82
N GLU A 49 19.52 -13.67 -15.05
CA GLU A 49 20.25 -13.22 -16.23
C GLU A 49 20.55 -11.72 -16.16
N GLN A 50 19.54 -10.92 -15.89
CA GLN A 50 19.65 -9.47 -15.77
C GLN A 50 20.65 -9.05 -14.70
N ASN A 51 20.66 -9.75 -13.56
CA ASN A 51 21.62 -9.50 -12.49
C ASN A 51 23.05 -9.87 -12.92
N ALA A 52 23.23 -11.03 -13.57
CA ALA A 52 24.54 -11.44 -14.09
C ALA A 52 25.08 -10.44 -15.13
N ILE A 53 24.22 -9.97 -16.04
CA ILE A 53 24.55 -8.92 -17.01
C ILE A 53 24.95 -7.63 -16.29
N TYR A 54 24.13 -7.14 -15.34
CA TYR A 54 24.41 -5.89 -14.61
C TYR A 54 25.76 -5.93 -13.87
N GLN A 55 26.09 -7.06 -13.23
CA GLN A 55 27.40 -7.26 -12.60
C GLN A 55 28.54 -7.17 -13.62
N CYS A 56 28.42 -7.84 -14.77
CA CYS A 56 29.48 -7.84 -15.79
C CYS A 56 29.64 -6.46 -16.46
N LEU A 57 28.55 -5.75 -16.71
CA LEU A 57 28.59 -4.38 -17.26
C LEU A 57 29.26 -3.37 -16.31
N THR A 58 29.41 -3.71 -15.02
CA THR A 58 30.14 -2.90 -14.04
C THR A 58 31.65 -3.09 -14.17
N GLU A 59 32.10 -4.24 -14.66
CA GLU A 59 33.50 -4.66 -14.69
C GLU A 59 34.14 -4.50 -16.09
N HIS A 60 33.33 -4.33 -17.14
CA HIS A 60 33.79 -4.32 -18.52
C HIS A 60 33.26 -3.13 -19.34
N ASN A 61 34.16 -2.51 -20.14
CA ASN A 61 33.77 -1.47 -21.08
C ASN A 61 32.91 -2.06 -22.21
N SER A 62 31.76 -1.43 -22.46
CA SER A 62 30.84 -1.81 -23.54
C SER A 62 30.45 -0.57 -24.34
N ARG A 63 30.32 -0.69 -25.67
CA ARG A 63 29.82 0.41 -26.51
C ARG A 63 28.30 0.46 -26.41
N ILE A 64 27.74 1.66 -26.27
CA ILE A 64 26.30 1.90 -26.15
C ILE A 64 25.77 2.34 -27.51
N VAL A 65 24.62 1.81 -27.92
CA VAL A 65 23.88 2.25 -29.12
C VAL A 65 22.41 2.45 -28.75
N PHE A 66 21.81 3.59 -29.09
CA PHE A 66 20.40 3.89 -28.82
C PHE A 66 19.52 3.56 -30.04
N THR A 67 18.24 3.23 -29.82
CA THR A 67 17.33 2.67 -30.86
C THR A 67 17.08 3.55 -32.09
N SER A 68 17.42 4.84 -32.07
CA SER A 68 17.41 5.68 -33.28
C SER A 68 18.54 5.36 -34.28
N GLU A 69 19.47 4.47 -33.90
CA GLU A 69 20.70 4.13 -34.61
C GLU A 69 20.79 2.60 -34.88
N LEU A 70 19.65 1.92 -35.09
CA LEU A 70 19.63 0.49 -35.35
C LEU A 70 20.23 0.16 -36.74
N GLU A 71 21.55 -0.01 -36.80
CA GLU A 71 22.23 -0.64 -37.92
C GLU A 71 22.14 -2.17 -37.85
N ASN A 72 22.26 -2.79 -39.03
CA ASN A 72 22.12 -4.23 -39.32
C ASN A 72 22.49 -5.16 -38.17
N VAL A 73 21.64 -6.17 -37.96
CA VAL A 73 21.67 -7.16 -36.87
C VAL A 73 23.02 -7.88 -36.84
N ASP A 74 23.74 -7.77 -35.73
CA ASP A 74 25.08 -8.36 -35.53
C ASP A 74 25.07 -9.14 -34.21
N GLU A 75 25.90 -10.17 -34.10
CA GLU A 75 25.99 -11.04 -32.92
C GLU A 75 26.60 -10.29 -31.70
N ASN A 76 26.27 -10.69 -30.46
CA ASN A 76 26.75 -10.11 -29.18
C ASN A 76 26.16 -8.74 -28.75
N ARG A 77 24.85 -8.56 -28.89
CA ARG A 77 24.12 -7.38 -28.38
C ARG A 77 23.36 -7.72 -27.10
N ILE A 78 23.37 -6.79 -26.14
CA ILE A 78 22.54 -6.85 -24.93
C ILE A 78 21.57 -5.67 -24.96
N TYR A 79 20.30 -5.94 -25.25
CA TYR A 79 19.25 -4.92 -25.29
C TYR A 79 18.90 -4.43 -23.88
N PHE A 80 18.53 -3.17 -23.78
CA PHE A 80 17.99 -2.61 -22.55
C PHE A 80 16.78 -1.71 -22.81
N GLY A 81 15.87 -1.70 -21.84
CA GLY A 81 14.62 -0.96 -21.93
C GLY A 81 13.88 -0.91 -20.60
N ILE A 82 12.66 -0.39 -20.65
CA ILE A 82 11.77 -0.31 -19.49
C ILE A 82 10.32 -0.44 -19.96
N THR A 83 9.48 -1.07 -19.16
CA THR A 83 8.04 -1.15 -19.41
C THR A 83 7.30 0.11 -18.95
N GLU A 84 6.07 0.31 -19.40
CA GLU A 84 5.20 1.42 -18.95
C GLU A 84 4.88 1.40 -17.45
N TYR A 85 5.00 0.25 -16.79
CA TYR A 85 4.84 0.08 -15.34
C TYR A 85 6.18 -0.01 -14.58
N GLY A 86 7.31 0.21 -15.25
CA GLY A 86 8.61 0.41 -14.59
C GLY A 86 9.47 -0.84 -14.40
N ARG A 87 9.09 -2.00 -14.95
CA ARG A 87 9.97 -3.17 -15.03
C ARG A 87 11.11 -2.91 -16.01
N ILE A 88 12.34 -3.11 -15.58
CA ILE A 88 13.53 -3.06 -16.44
C ILE A 88 13.59 -4.29 -17.35
N LEU A 89 14.02 -4.04 -18.58
CA LEU A 89 14.27 -5.05 -19.60
C LEU A 89 15.76 -5.03 -19.90
N LEU A 90 16.39 -6.19 -19.83
CA LEU A 90 17.83 -6.38 -20.05
C LEU A 90 18.08 -7.83 -20.48
N GLY A 91 18.74 -8.06 -21.61
CA GLY A 91 18.90 -9.42 -22.15
C GLY A 91 19.49 -9.45 -23.56
N ALA A 92 19.87 -10.65 -24.03
CA ALA A 92 20.42 -10.85 -25.37
C ALA A 92 19.34 -10.77 -26.47
N ASP A 93 18.12 -11.16 -26.14
CA ASP A 93 16.97 -11.08 -27.05
C ASP A 93 16.32 -9.70 -27.01
N ASN A 94 15.78 -9.27 -28.15
CA ASN A 94 14.92 -8.10 -28.17
C ASN A 94 13.59 -8.40 -27.46
N PHE A 95 12.98 -7.38 -26.85
CA PHE A 95 11.76 -7.54 -26.07
C PHE A 95 10.53 -7.32 -26.96
N PHE A 96 9.61 -8.29 -26.97
CA PHE A 96 8.36 -8.27 -27.76
C PHE A 96 7.13 -8.23 -26.83
N ASP A 97 7.06 -7.23 -25.96
CA ASP A 97 5.94 -6.97 -25.06
C ASP A 97 5.32 -5.62 -25.42
N ASP A 98 3.98 -5.54 -25.48
CA ASP A 98 3.24 -4.34 -25.90
C ASP A 98 3.51 -3.12 -25.00
N TYR A 99 3.95 -3.35 -23.77
CA TYR A 99 4.29 -2.31 -22.80
C TYR A 99 5.78 -2.00 -22.75
N ALA A 100 6.62 -2.71 -23.53
CA ALA A 100 8.06 -2.54 -23.52
C ALA A 100 8.50 -1.35 -24.37
N LEU A 101 9.36 -0.50 -23.79
CA LEU A 101 10.12 0.49 -24.52
C LEU A 101 11.60 0.09 -24.56
N VAL A 102 12.05 -0.32 -25.74
CA VAL A 102 13.47 -0.58 -26.01
C VAL A 102 14.20 0.75 -26.20
N LEU A 103 15.25 0.98 -25.41
CA LEU A 103 16.00 2.24 -25.42
C LEU A 103 17.31 2.12 -26.21
N GLY A 104 17.92 0.94 -26.22
CA GLY A 104 19.16 0.70 -26.92
C GLY A 104 19.71 -0.69 -26.65
N TYR A 105 20.97 -0.87 -26.98
CA TYR A 105 21.73 -2.08 -26.66
C TYR A 105 23.19 -1.74 -26.33
N PHE A 106 23.84 -2.67 -25.62
CA PHE A 106 25.28 -2.68 -25.42
C PHE A 106 25.93 -3.67 -26.39
N VAL A 107 27.01 -3.27 -27.03
CA VAL A 107 27.90 -4.17 -27.76
C VAL A 107 28.95 -4.67 -26.77
N VAL A 108 28.94 -5.98 -26.55
CA VAL A 108 29.86 -6.66 -25.64
C VAL A 108 30.73 -7.64 -26.42
N ASN A 109 31.92 -7.93 -25.92
CA ASN A 109 32.76 -8.94 -26.54
C ASN A 109 32.31 -10.37 -26.14
N GLU A 110 32.73 -11.36 -26.91
CA GLU A 110 32.38 -12.77 -26.68
C GLU A 110 32.85 -13.29 -25.30
N GLN A 111 33.97 -12.76 -24.79
CA GLN A 111 34.49 -13.13 -23.46
C GLN A 111 33.52 -12.71 -22.34
N VAL A 112 32.93 -11.51 -22.42
CA VAL A 112 31.92 -11.03 -21.48
C VAL A 112 30.67 -11.89 -21.54
N ILE A 113 30.22 -12.28 -22.74
CA ILE A 113 29.09 -13.22 -22.90
C ILE A 113 29.39 -14.57 -22.20
N LYS A 114 30.61 -15.10 -22.34
CA LYS A 114 31.02 -16.34 -21.64
C LYS A 114 30.96 -16.19 -20.12
N ILE A 115 31.43 -15.06 -19.58
CA ILE A 115 31.38 -14.77 -18.14
C ILE A 115 29.93 -14.65 -17.65
N ILE A 116 29.07 -13.95 -18.38
CA ILE A 116 27.63 -13.82 -18.08
C ILE A 116 26.99 -15.22 -18.03
N ASN A 117 27.20 -16.05 -19.05
CA ASN A 117 26.66 -17.40 -19.12
C ASN A 117 27.15 -18.29 -17.97
N GLU A 118 28.42 -18.16 -17.56
CA GLU A 118 28.94 -18.90 -16.41
C GLU A 118 28.27 -18.47 -15.09
N LYS A 119 28.08 -17.16 -14.87
CA LYS A 119 27.36 -16.63 -13.70
C LYS A 119 25.90 -17.12 -13.68
N ILE A 120 25.22 -17.09 -14.83
CA ILE A 120 23.84 -17.60 -14.97
C ILE A 120 23.79 -19.08 -14.60
N ARG A 121 24.68 -19.90 -15.16
CA ARG A 121 24.75 -21.33 -14.88
C ARG A 121 24.89 -21.63 -13.38
N LYS A 122 25.81 -20.96 -12.70
CA LYS A 122 26.02 -21.11 -11.24
C LYS A 122 24.78 -20.72 -10.43
N ALA A 123 24.11 -19.63 -10.81
CA ALA A 123 22.89 -19.19 -10.13
C ALA A 123 21.71 -20.16 -10.36
N LEU A 124 21.59 -20.75 -11.56
CA LEU A 124 20.57 -21.75 -11.86
C LEU A 124 20.76 -23.06 -11.09
N GLU A 125 22.01 -23.46 -10.80
CA GLU A 125 22.31 -24.62 -9.95
C GLU A 125 21.76 -24.44 -8.53
N ILE A 126 21.88 -23.23 -7.97
CA ILE A 126 21.31 -22.89 -6.66
C ILE A 126 19.78 -22.91 -6.70
N GLU A 127 19.17 -22.32 -7.73
CA GLU A 127 17.71 -22.37 -7.93
C GLU A 127 17.16 -23.82 -8.03
N GLU A 128 17.92 -24.76 -8.59
CA GLU A 128 17.49 -26.15 -8.70
C GLU A 128 17.42 -26.86 -7.35
N ILE A 129 18.19 -26.41 -6.35
CA ILE A 129 18.06 -26.89 -4.96
C ILE A 129 16.65 -26.56 -4.44
N TYR A 130 16.17 -25.34 -4.66
CA TYR A 130 14.84 -24.92 -4.21
C TYR A 130 13.71 -25.48 -5.07
N ASN A 131 13.95 -25.78 -6.36
CA ASN A 131 12.96 -26.47 -7.20
C ASN A 131 12.55 -27.84 -6.62
N LYS A 132 13.40 -28.50 -5.80
CA LYS A 132 13.02 -29.71 -5.09
C LYS A 132 11.91 -29.46 -4.05
N GLU A 133 11.92 -28.31 -3.38
CA GLU A 133 10.83 -27.93 -2.46
C GLU A 133 9.52 -27.73 -3.21
N VAL A 134 9.55 -27.09 -4.39
CA VAL A 134 8.35 -26.92 -5.25
C VAL A 134 7.80 -28.28 -5.69
N LYS A 135 8.68 -29.18 -6.17
CA LYS A 135 8.29 -30.53 -6.59
C LYS A 135 7.65 -31.30 -5.43
N ASN A 136 8.25 -31.25 -4.24
CA ASN A 136 7.72 -31.92 -3.05
C ASN A 136 6.40 -31.33 -2.58
N PHE A 137 6.21 -30.02 -2.68
CA PHE A 137 4.97 -29.35 -2.29
C PHE A 137 3.76 -29.82 -3.11
N PHE A 138 3.92 -29.96 -4.43
CA PHE A 138 2.82 -30.44 -5.29
C PHE A 138 2.70 -31.97 -5.31
N LYS A 139 3.73 -32.70 -4.90
CA LYS A 139 3.74 -34.18 -4.92
C LYS A 139 2.66 -34.73 -4.01
N GLY A 140 1.77 -35.56 -4.59
CA GLY A 140 0.72 -36.27 -3.86
C GLY A 140 -0.49 -35.40 -3.47
N LYS A 141 -0.51 -34.10 -3.86
CA LYS A 141 -1.70 -33.26 -3.68
C LYS A 141 -2.76 -33.63 -4.71
N SER A 142 -3.99 -33.82 -4.23
CA SER A 142 -5.16 -33.98 -5.07
C SER A 142 -5.49 -32.69 -5.83
N LYS A 143 -6.30 -32.82 -6.89
CA LYS A 143 -6.81 -31.66 -7.64
C LYS A 143 -7.58 -30.70 -6.72
N ASP A 144 -8.33 -31.22 -5.75
CA ASP A 144 -9.11 -30.40 -4.82
C ASP A 144 -8.21 -29.60 -3.88
N GLU A 145 -7.15 -30.21 -3.32
CA GLU A 145 -6.17 -29.48 -2.50
C GLU A 145 -5.49 -28.35 -3.28
N ILE A 146 -5.13 -28.60 -4.55
CA ILE A 146 -4.52 -27.59 -5.41
C ILE A 146 -5.52 -26.46 -5.70
N ASN A 147 -6.78 -26.80 -5.94
CA ASN A 147 -7.85 -25.82 -6.14
C ASN A 147 -8.09 -24.97 -4.88
N GLU A 148 -8.02 -25.54 -3.69
CA GLU A 148 -8.11 -24.78 -2.44
C GLU A 148 -6.94 -23.81 -2.25
N ILE A 149 -5.72 -24.20 -2.66
CA ILE A 149 -4.56 -23.30 -2.68
C ILE A 149 -4.80 -22.13 -3.65
N ILE A 150 -5.29 -22.40 -4.87
CA ILE A 150 -5.59 -21.34 -5.86
C ILE A 150 -6.69 -20.43 -5.34
N LYS A 151 -7.78 -20.98 -4.79
CA LYS A 151 -8.87 -20.20 -4.19
C LYS A 151 -8.35 -19.30 -3.07
N PHE A 152 -7.48 -19.81 -2.21
CA PHE A 152 -6.87 -19.02 -1.14
C PHE A 152 -6.04 -17.86 -1.70
N ILE A 153 -5.18 -18.11 -2.70
CA ILE A 153 -4.37 -17.07 -3.35
C ILE A 153 -5.29 -16.03 -4.01
N LYS A 154 -6.25 -16.48 -4.82
CA LYS A 154 -7.19 -15.62 -5.54
C LYS A 154 -7.99 -14.75 -4.58
N PHE A 155 -8.54 -15.32 -3.51
CA PHE A 155 -9.28 -14.58 -2.50
C PHE A 155 -8.44 -13.47 -1.89
N ASN A 156 -7.19 -13.76 -1.48
CA ASN A 156 -6.34 -12.75 -0.89
C ASN A 156 -5.98 -11.65 -1.91
N ILE A 157 -5.60 -12.02 -3.13
CA ILE A 157 -5.21 -11.05 -4.19
C ILE A 157 -6.41 -10.18 -4.58
N TYR A 158 -7.61 -10.77 -4.68
CA TYR A 158 -8.84 -10.05 -5.02
C TYR A 158 -9.22 -9.00 -3.97
N HIS A 159 -8.90 -9.23 -2.70
CA HIS A 159 -9.28 -8.36 -1.60
C HIS A 159 -8.13 -7.50 -1.04
N MET A 160 -6.94 -7.51 -1.67
CA MET A 160 -5.81 -6.64 -1.32
C MET A 160 -5.59 -5.53 -2.36
N ALA A 161 -4.71 -4.57 -2.06
CA ALA A 161 -4.33 -3.56 -3.04
C ALA A 161 -3.53 -4.20 -4.20
N PRO A 162 -3.41 -3.51 -5.35
CA PRO A 162 -2.80 -4.09 -6.53
C PRO A 162 -1.40 -4.67 -6.29
N ILE A 163 -1.14 -5.82 -6.92
CA ILE A 163 0.17 -6.45 -6.96
C ILE A 163 0.81 -6.36 -8.34
N LEU A 164 2.14 -6.26 -8.37
CA LEU A 164 2.96 -6.19 -9.57
C LEU A 164 4.27 -6.91 -9.29
N LEU A 165 4.43 -8.15 -9.77
CA LEU A 165 5.63 -8.94 -9.52
C LEU A 165 6.09 -9.67 -10.77
N TYR A 166 7.35 -10.11 -10.75
CA TYR A 166 7.98 -10.74 -11.91
C TYR A 166 8.40 -12.17 -11.56
N VAL A 167 8.12 -13.13 -12.42
CA VAL A 167 8.62 -14.50 -12.27
C VAL A 167 9.26 -14.90 -13.58
N LYS A 168 10.56 -15.14 -13.54
CA LYS A 168 11.41 -15.27 -14.75
C LYS A 168 11.26 -14.06 -15.69
N ASP A 169 10.75 -14.29 -16.88
CA ASP A 169 10.46 -13.38 -17.96
C ASP A 169 9.01 -12.86 -17.90
N LYS A 170 8.11 -13.50 -17.14
CA LYS A 170 6.70 -13.11 -17.01
C LYS A 170 6.45 -12.05 -15.93
N THR A 171 5.47 -11.19 -16.18
CA THR A 171 4.87 -10.30 -15.18
C THR A 171 3.52 -10.87 -14.75
N PHE A 172 3.27 -10.92 -13.44
CA PHE A 172 1.97 -11.28 -12.87
C PHE A 172 1.43 -10.09 -12.07
N SER A 173 0.22 -9.64 -12.39
CA SER A 173 -0.28 -8.39 -11.84
C SER A 173 -1.80 -8.28 -11.74
N THR A 174 -2.26 -7.45 -10.80
CA THR A 174 -3.61 -6.86 -10.75
C THR A 174 -3.57 -5.33 -10.90
N PHE A 175 -2.47 -4.81 -11.45
CA PHE A 175 -2.18 -3.39 -11.51
C PHE A 175 -2.88 -2.72 -12.69
N TYR A 176 -4.11 -2.26 -12.45
CA TYR A 176 -4.93 -1.55 -13.44
C TYR A 176 -4.97 -2.33 -14.78
N ASN A 177 -4.75 -1.65 -15.90
CA ASN A 177 -4.79 -2.21 -17.25
C ASN A 177 -3.82 -3.38 -17.48
N TYR A 178 -2.77 -3.52 -16.66
CA TYR A 178 -1.78 -4.61 -16.77
C TYR A 178 -2.20 -5.87 -16.01
N ASN A 179 -3.45 -5.94 -15.54
CA ASN A 179 -3.97 -7.11 -14.84
C ASN A 179 -4.02 -8.33 -15.75
N ASN A 180 -3.45 -9.44 -15.27
CA ASN A 180 -3.50 -10.75 -15.92
C ASN A 180 -3.71 -11.89 -14.90
N LEU A 181 -4.09 -11.55 -13.67
CA LEU A 181 -4.28 -12.53 -12.59
C LEU A 181 -5.75 -12.86 -12.35
N ILE A 182 -6.64 -11.86 -12.42
CA ILE A 182 -8.02 -11.98 -11.96
C ILE A 182 -8.97 -11.32 -12.96
N LYS A 183 -9.88 -12.10 -13.57
CA LYS A 183 -10.83 -11.59 -14.58
C LYS A 183 -11.83 -10.55 -14.07
N GLU A 184 -12.04 -10.52 -12.75
CA GLU A 184 -12.98 -9.60 -12.10
C GLU A 184 -12.46 -8.14 -12.06
N PHE A 185 -11.20 -7.90 -12.43
CA PHE A 185 -10.64 -6.55 -12.61
C PHE A 185 -10.41 -6.24 -14.09
N ASP A 186 -10.42 -4.96 -14.44
CA ASP A 186 -10.05 -4.49 -15.78
C ASP A 186 -8.63 -4.96 -16.13
N GLY A 187 -8.39 -5.38 -17.37
CA GLY A 187 -7.10 -5.80 -17.89
C GLY A 187 -7.12 -5.90 -19.41
N ASP A 188 -5.99 -5.63 -20.04
CA ASP A 188 -5.84 -5.66 -21.50
C ASP A 188 -5.48 -7.09 -21.99
N THR A 189 -6.21 -8.10 -21.50
CA THR A 189 -6.02 -9.52 -21.83
C THR A 189 -7.31 -10.31 -21.61
N GLU A 190 -7.45 -11.45 -22.29
CA GLU A 190 -8.52 -12.44 -22.05
C GLU A 190 -8.03 -13.63 -21.19
N ASP A 191 -6.72 -13.76 -21.01
CA ASP A 191 -6.10 -14.83 -20.23
C ASP A 191 -5.82 -14.36 -18.79
N PHE A 192 -6.46 -14.99 -17.81
CA PHE A 192 -6.35 -14.63 -16.39
C PHE A 192 -5.91 -15.83 -15.54
N LEU A 193 -4.66 -15.80 -15.10
CA LEU A 193 -3.99 -16.96 -14.51
C LEU A 193 -4.81 -17.65 -13.39
N LEU A 194 -5.28 -16.92 -12.40
CA LEU A 194 -5.98 -17.51 -11.24
C LEU A 194 -7.40 -17.99 -11.58
N ASN A 195 -7.92 -17.60 -12.73
CA ASN A 195 -9.17 -18.11 -13.28
C ASN A 195 -8.94 -19.37 -14.11
N ASP A 196 -7.80 -19.49 -14.79
CA ASP A 196 -7.51 -20.58 -15.72
C ASP A 196 -6.89 -21.80 -15.04
N LEU A 197 -6.02 -21.59 -14.05
CA LEU A 197 -5.29 -22.66 -13.36
C LEU A 197 -6.21 -23.77 -12.80
N PRO A 198 -7.40 -23.49 -12.21
CA PRO A 198 -8.31 -24.54 -11.72
C PRO A 198 -8.78 -25.55 -12.80
N TYR A 199 -8.73 -25.16 -14.07
CA TYR A 199 -9.12 -26.01 -15.20
C TYR A 199 -7.94 -26.79 -15.81
N LYS A 200 -6.70 -26.48 -15.41
CA LYS A 200 -5.47 -27.14 -15.86
C LYS A 200 -4.93 -28.07 -14.77
N SER A 201 -4.40 -29.25 -15.12
CA SER A 201 -3.67 -30.05 -14.12
C SER A 201 -2.35 -29.37 -13.76
N ALA A 202 -1.92 -29.46 -12.51
CA ALA A 202 -0.67 -28.84 -12.08
C ALA A 202 0.55 -29.36 -12.83
N GLU A 203 0.51 -30.59 -13.35
CA GLU A 203 1.59 -31.13 -14.20
C GLU A 203 1.79 -30.31 -15.48
N LYS A 204 0.70 -29.82 -16.07
CA LYS A 204 0.68 -29.01 -17.29
C LYS A 204 1.03 -27.54 -17.09
N TRP A 205 1.08 -27.07 -15.84
CA TRP A 205 1.50 -25.71 -15.56
C TRP A 205 2.97 -25.53 -15.91
N ASP A 206 3.29 -24.38 -16.49
CA ASP A 206 4.66 -24.03 -16.77
C ASP A 206 5.45 -23.76 -15.48
N LYS A 207 6.77 -23.62 -15.61
CA LYS A 207 7.65 -23.42 -14.45
C LYS A 207 7.38 -22.09 -13.73
N ALA A 208 7.03 -21.01 -14.43
CA ALA A 208 6.73 -19.72 -13.81
C ALA A 208 5.41 -19.76 -13.03
N GLU A 209 4.38 -20.41 -13.57
CA GLU A 209 3.09 -20.62 -12.91
C GLU A 209 3.25 -21.42 -11.61
N LYS A 210 4.01 -22.53 -11.64
CA LYS A 210 4.30 -23.34 -10.44
C LYS A 210 5.03 -22.54 -9.37
N ILE A 211 6.07 -21.78 -9.76
CA ILE A 211 6.83 -20.93 -8.84
C ILE A 211 5.93 -19.84 -8.25
N PHE A 212 5.11 -19.19 -9.07
CA PHE A 212 4.17 -18.16 -8.61
C PHE A 212 3.20 -18.72 -7.56
N VAL A 213 2.52 -19.83 -7.86
CA VAL A 213 1.55 -20.44 -6.92
C VAL A 213 2.23 -20.86 -5.62
N PHE A 214 3.35 -21.56 -5.71
CA PHE A 214 4.11 -21.99 -4.52
C PHE A 214 4.55 -20.79 -3.67
N ASN A 215 5.25 -19.83 -4.28
CA ASN A 215 5.80 -18.69 -3.55
C ASN A 215 4.71 -17.79 -2.96
N MET A 216 3.67 -17.50 -3.72
CA MET A 216 2.58 -16.63 -3.26
C MET A 216 1.79 -17.29 -2.14
N TYR A 217 1.52 -18.60 -2.23
CA TYR A 217 0.87 -19.34 -1.15
C TYR A 217 1.65 -19.23 0.17
N LEU A 218 2.96 -19.51 0.14
CA LEU A 218 3.79 -19.47 1.33
C LEU A 218 3.97 -18.05 1.89
N LEU A 219 4.15 -17.07 1.01
CA LEU A 219 4.23 -15.66 1.41
C LEU A 219 2.96 -15.21 2.13
N LEU A 220 1.78 -15.51 1.59
CA LEU A 220 0.50 -15.17 2.22
C LEU A 220 0.29 -15.91 3.55
N LYS A 221 0.79 -17.14 3.68
CA LYS A 221 0.76 -17.89 4.95
C LYS A 221 1.74 -17.36 6.00
N SER A 222 2.74 -16.57 5.61
CA SER A 222 3.77 -16.06 6.52
C SER A 222 3.40 -14.75 7.23
N GLY A 223 2.22 -14.17 6.97
CA GLY A 223 1.88 -12.86 7.52
C GLY A 223 0.43 -12.44 7.36
N PRO A 224 0.14 -11.12 7.47
CA PRO A 224 -1.22 -10.62 7.26
C PRO A 224 -1.65 -10.82 5.79
N PRO A 225 -2.96 -10.77 5.49
CA PRO A 225 -3.49 -10.94 4.13
C PRO A 225 -2.83 -10.03 3.07
N SER A 226 -2.33 -8.87 3.50
CA SER A 226 -1.67 -7.89 2.66
C SER A 226 -0.16 -8.14 2.44
N ARG A 227 0.40 -9.26 2.91
CA ARG A 227 1.83 -9.59 2.77
C ARG A 227 2.30 -9.63 1.31
N GLY A 228 1.42 -10.01 0.38
CA GLY A 228 1.72 -10.04 -1.06
C GLY A 228 2.20 -8.69 -1.62
N GLU A 229 1.85 -7.57 -0.99
CA GLU A 229 2.28 -6.23 -1.43
C GLU A 229 3.78 -5.95 -1.19
N GLU A 230 4.43 -6.75 -0.36
CA GLU A 230 5.87 -6.60 -0.03
C GLU A 230 6.78 -7.15 -1.12
N VAL A 231 6.23 -7.78 -2.17
CA VAL A 231 6.99 -8.26 -3.34
C VAL A 231 6.68 -7.47 -4.60
N ASN A 232 5.99 -6.34 -4.46
CA ASN A 232 5.74 -5.43 -5.57
C ASN A 232 7.05 -4.86 -6.13
N GLY A 233 7.18 -4.90 -7.46
CA GLY A 233 8.36 -4.46 -8.20
C GLY A 233 9.57 -5.40 -8.08
N ILE A 234 9.40 -6.62 -7.56
CA ILE A 234 10.49 -7.56 -7.28
C ILE A 234 10.42 -8.78 -8.20
N HIS A 235 11.58 -9.35 -8.53
CA HIS A 235 11.69 -10.68 -9.14
C HIS A 235 11.46 -11.75 -8.07
N PHE A 236 10.28 -12.38 -8.12
CA PHE A 236 9.76 -13.29 -7.12
C PHE A 236 10.23 -14.73 -7.36
N SER A 237 11.55 -14.94 -7.41
CA SER A 237 12.20 -16.25 -7.57
C SER A 237 12.13 -17.11 -6.30
N LEU A 238 12.58 -18.37 -6.38
CA LEU A 238 12.64 -19.25 -5.20
C LEU A 238 13.76 -18.82 -4.25
N SER A 239 14.93 -18.44 -4.80
CA SER A 239 16.03 -17.88 -4.03
C SER A 239 15.62 -16.62 -3.29
N PHE A 240 14.88 -15.71 -3.95
CA PHE A 240 14.35 -14.52 -3.31
C PHE A 240 13.46 -14.87 -2.12
N LEU A 241 12.50 -15.80 -2.29
CA LEU A 241 11.61 -16.18 -1.19
C LEU A 241 12.40 -16.76 -0.01
N LYS A 242 13.41 -17.59 -0.30
CA LYS A 242 14.29 -18.16 0.72
C LYS A 242 15.03 -17.08 1.49
N ASP A 243 15.66 -16.15 0.79
CA ASP A 243 16.41 -15.05 1.39
C ASP A 243 15.48 -14.14 2.19
N TYR A 244 14.32 -13.78 1.64
CA TYR A 244 13.30 -13.01 2.32
C TYR A 244 12.84 -13.68 3.63
N PHE A 245 12.59 -15.00 3.63
CA PHE A 245 12.23 -15.73 4.84
C PHE A 245 13.36 -15.80 5.86
N ASN A 246 14.59 -16.01 5.42
CA ASN A 246 15.76 -16.00 6.30
C ASN A 246 15.95 -14.62 6.94
N GLU A 247 15.85 -13.55 6.15
CA GLU A 247 15.91 -12.15 6.61
C GLU A 247 14.82 -11.85 7.63
N LYS A 248 13.57 -12.25 7.36
CA LYS A 248 12.45 -12.04 8.30
C LYS A 248 12.59 -12.81 9.60
N ILE A 249 13.04 -14.07 9.55
CA ILE A 249 13.33 -14.84 10.77
C ILE A 249 14.44 -14.17 11.57
N LYS A 250 15.52 -13.73 10.90
CA LYS A 250 16.64 -13.03 11.56
C LYS A 250 16.18 -11.72 12.20
N GLU A 251 15.46 -10.89 11.46
CA GLU A 251 14.90 -9.62 11.93
C GLU A 251 13.99 -9.83 13.14
N TYR A 252 13.03 -10.75 13.04
CA TYR A 252 12.07 -10.99 14.10
C TYR A 252 12.70 -11.63 15.34
N SER A 253 13.60 -12.60 15.17
CA SER A 253 14.35 -13.18 16.28
C SER A 253 15.22 -12.14 16.97
N HIS A 254 15.86 -11.23 16.21
CA HIS A 254 16.64 -10.14 16.78
C HIS A 254 15.77 -9.19 17.63
N ILE A 255 14.60 -8.77 17.12
CA ILE A 255 13.64 -7.94 17.87
C ILE A 255 13.22 -8.62 19.17
N LEU A 256 12.99 -9.94 19.13
CA LEU A 256 12.60 -10.76 20.29
C LEU A 256 13.79 -11.25 21.13
N LYS A 257 15.04 -10.88 20.78
CA LYS A 257 16.28 -11.33 21.44
C LYS A 257 16.41 -12.85 21.55
N ARG A 258 16.11 -13.56 20.47
CA ARG A 258 16.19 -15.03 20.37
C ARG A 258 17.25 -15.47 19.38
N GLU A 259 17.76 -16.68 19.59
CA GLU A 259 18.63 -17.33 18.63
C GLU A 259 17.87 -17.70 17.33
N THR A 260 18.60 -17.67 16.23
CA THR A 260 18.11 -18.06 14.91
C THR A 260 18.52 -19.50 14.62
N ASN A 261 17.58 -20.45 14.67
CA ASN A 261 17.84 -21.81 14.19
C ASN A 261 17.74 -21.85 12.66
N SER A 262 18.82 -22.31 12.00
CA SER A 262 18.92 -22.37 10.55
C SER A 262 18.94 -23.81 10.04
N SER A 263 17.77 -24.32 9.64
CA SER A 263 17.56 -25.26 8.53
C SER A 263 16.12 -25.75 8.57
N LEU A 264 15.21 -24.94 8.04
CA LEU A 264 13.79 -25.28 7.91
C LEU A 264 13.40 -25.22 6.42
N SER A 265 12.46 -26.08 6.02
CA SER A 265 11.77 -25.96 4.73
C SER A 265 11.02 -24.63 4.65
N LEU A 266 10.77 -24.14 3.44
CA LEU A 266 10.07 -22.87 3.22
C LEU A 266 8.68 -22.84 3.88
N GLU A 267 7.96 -23.96 3.87
CA GLU A 267 6.67 -24.10 4.58
C GLU A 267 6.79 -23.89 6.08
N LYS A 268 7.80 -24.51 6.72
CA LYS A 268 8.05 -24.34 8.15
C LYS A 268 8.56 -22.94 8.47
N GLN A 269 9.32 -22.33 7.57
CA GLN A 269 9.75 -20.93 7.71
C GLN A 269 8.55 -19.98 7.67
N ALA A 270 7.62 -20.16 6.73
CA ALA A 270 6.40 -19.34 6.66
C ALA A 270 5.60 -19.38 7.98
N ALA A 271 5.36 -20.58 8.52
CA ALA A 271 4.68 -20.75 9.81
C ALA A 271 5.44 -20.10 10.98
N ARG A 272 6.78 -20.23 10.99
CA ARG A 272 7.63 -19.61 12.02
C ARG A 272 7.58 -18.09 11.95
N ILE A 273 7.66 -17.50 10.76
CA ILE A 273 7.56 -16.05 10.55
C ILE A 273 6.22 -15.54 11.06
N TYR A 274 5.11 -16.22 10.73
CA TYR A 274 3.79 -15.84 11.22
C TYR A 274 3.72 -15.83 12.76
N SER A 275 4.21 -16.89 13.41
CA SER A 275 4.25 -17.01 14.87
C SER A 275 5.12 -15.91 15.52
N LEU A 276 6.32 -15.68 15.00
CA LEU A 276 7.22 -14.63 15.51
C LEU A 276 6.60 -13.24 15.36
N ARG A 277 5.96 -12.96 14.22
CA ARG A 277 5.30 -11.68 13.98
C ARG A 277 4.19 -11.42 14.99
N LYS A 278 3.36 -12.42 15.27
CA LYS A 278 2.29 -12.32 16.28
C LYS A 278 2.83 -11.95 17.65
N GLU A 279 4.00 -12.45 18.01
CA GLU A 279 4.64 -12.10 19.27
C GLU A 279 5.21 -10.67 19.26
N ILE A 280 5.81 -10.23 18.15
CA ILE A 280 6.32 -8.87 17.99
C ILE A 280 5.20 -7.83 18.14
N GLU A 281 3.99 -8.12 17.64
CA GLU A 281 2.81 -7.26 17.77
C GLU A 281 2.46 -6.95 19.24
N ASN A 282 2.95 -7.71 20.23
CA ASN A 282 2.72 -7.42 21.65
C ASN A 282 3.47 -6.17 22.11
N SER A 283 4.75 -6.01 21.71
CA SER A 283 5.64 -4.95 22.20
C SER A 283 5.96 -3.88 21.16
N TYR A 284 5.73 -4.16 19.87
CA TYR A 284 6.03 -3.25 18.78
C TYR A 284 4.77 -2.93 17.97
N LEU A 285 4.69 -1.69 17.48
CA LEU A 285 3.83 -1.33 16.37
C LEU A 285 4.57 -1.65 15.07
N ILE A 286 3.98 -2.50 14.24
CA ILE A 286 4.44 -2.76 12.88
C ILE A 286 3.73 -1.77 11.95
N TYR A 287 4.52 -1.00 11.21
CA TYR A 287 4.02 -0.06 10.19
C TYR A 287 4.69 -0.33 8.85
N ARG A 288 4.18 0.27 7.79
CA ARG A 288 4.74 0.12 6.43
C ARG A 288 5.42 1.38 5.93
N TYR A 289 6.54 1.19 5.27
CA TYR A 289 7.12 2.19 4.40
C TYR A 289 6.81 1.81 2.95
N ILE A 290 6.29 2.76 2.16
CA ILE A 290 5.78 2.49 0.81
C ILE A 290 6.43 3.42 -0.20
N ASN A 291 7.05 2.84 -1.23
CA ASN A 291 7.46 3.60 -2.40
C ASN A 291 6.37 3.52 -3.47
N GLY A 292 5.72 4.65 -3.75
CA GLY A 292 4.61 4.73 -4.68
C GLY A 292 4.99 4.46 -6.14
N LEU A 293 6.27 4.43 -6.50
CA LEU A 293 6.73 4.17 -7.86
C LEU A 293 6.64 2.70 -8.26
N ASN A 294 7.11 1.81 -7.40
CA ASN A 294 7.07 0.37 -7.62
C ASN A 294 6.04 -0.34 -6.72
N LEU A 295 5.30 0.42 -5.91
CA LEU A 295 4.31 -0.05 -4.93
C LEU A 295 4.89 -0.98 -3.86
N HIS A 296 6.22 -1.06 -3.76
CA HIS A 296 6.91 -1.91 -2.83
C HIS A 296 6.64 -1.44 -1.40
N LYS A 297 6.34 -2.41 -0.52
CA LYS A 297 6.06 -2.16 0.89
C LYS A 297 7.09 -2.87 1.74
N GLU A 298 7.60 -2.15 2.73
CA GLU A 298 8.52 -2.70 3.72
C GLU A 298 7.90 -2.57 5.11
N GLU A 299 7.96 -3.64 5.90
CA GLU A 299 7.66 -3.52 7.33
C GLU A 299 8.77 -2.79 8.07
N ARG A 300 8.36 -1.93 9.00
CA ARG A 300 9.21 -1.21 9.93
C ARG A 300 8.56 -1.24 11.31
N TYR A 301 9.32 -0.96 12.36
CA TYR A 301 8.91 -1.17 13.74
C TYR A 301 9.11 0.07 14.59
N ILE A 302 8.17 0.29 15.51
CA ILE A 302 8.27 1.27 16.57
C ILE A 302 8.01 0.53 17.88
N ASP A 303 8.92 0.64 18.84
CA ASP A 303 8.67 0.12 20.18
C ASP A 303 7.48 0.87 20.78
N LYS A 304 6.47 0.15 21.29
CA LYS A 304 5.27 0.77 21.85
C LYS A 304 5.58 1.69 23.04
N SER A 305 6.69 1.45 23.75
CA SER A 305 7.16 2.35 24.80
C SER A 305 7.60 3.72 24.27
N GLU A 306 8.03 3.83 23.00
CA GLU A 306 8.29 5.13 22.36
C GLU A 306 6.99 5.89 22.11
N LEU A 307 5.93 5.20 21.68
CA LEU A 307 4.62 5.81 21.44
C LEU A 307 4.03 6.40 22.72
N ALA A 308 4.25 5.75 23.87
CA ALA A 308 3.76 6.21 25.17
C ALA A 308 4.42 7.50 25.68
N LYS A 309 5.57 7.90 25.11
CA LYS A 309 6.30 9.11 25.55
C LYS A 309 5.71 10.40 24.99
N LEU A 310 4.97 10.33 23.88
CA LEU A 310 4.44 11.53 23.25
C LEU A 310 3.28 12.10 24.07
N ASN A 311 3.32 13.40 24.30
CA ASN A 311 2.21 14.15 24.88
C ASN A 311 2.04 15.50 24.17
N ASP A 312 0.81 16.00 24.17
CA ASP A 312 0.49 17.35 23.73
C ASP A 312 -0.40 18.04 24.77
N GLY A 313 0.26 18.70 25.73
CA GLY A 313 -0.45 19.51 26.72
C GLY A 313 -1.22 20.68 26.12
N SER A 314 -0.80 21.19 24.94
CA SER A 314 -1.45 22.34 24.30
C SER A 314 -2.84 21.98 23.78
N LEU A 315 -3.00 20.83 23.11
CA LEU A 315 -4.31 20.36 22.66
C LEU A 315 -5.27 20.16 23.85
N LYS A 316 -4.76 19.61 24.96
CA LYS A 316 -5.56 19.46 26.19
C LYS A 316 -6.08 20.82 26.67
N THR A 317 -5.21 21.82 26.80
CA THR A 317 -5.58 23.18 27.20
C THR A 317 -6.58 23.82 26.24
N ASP A 318 -6.36 23.67 24.93
CA ASP A 318 -7.23 24.21 23.90
C ASP A 318 -8.64 23.60 23.97
N LEU A 319 -8.73 22.28 24.17
CA LEU A 319 -10.00 21.58 24.37
C LEU A 319 -10.71 22.05 25.64
N GLU A 320 -10.01 22.15 26.78
CA GLU A 320 -10.62 22.63 28.03
C GLU A 320 -11.19 24.04 27.89
N LYS A 321 -10.45 24.92 27.20
CA LYS A 321 -10.89 26.29 26.92
C LYS A 321 -12.11 26.31 26.01
N PHE A 322 -12.10 25.50 24.95
CA PHE A 322 -13.19 25.42 23.99
C PHE A 322 -14.48 24.89 24.63
N THR A 323 -14.40 23.82 25.43
CA THR A 323 -15.60 23.18 26.00
C THR A 323 -15.99 23.71 27.37
N SER A 324 -15.14 24.53 28.00
CA SER A 324 -15.27 24.95 29.41
C SER A 324 -15.44 23.77 30.38
N ILE A 325 -14.80 22.63 30.08
CA ILE A 325 -14.81 21.41 30.89
C ILE A 325 -13.37 21.01 31.15
N LYS A 326 -13.04 20.64 32.40
CA LYS A 326 -11.70 20.17 32.78
C LYS A 326 -11.54 18.67 32.56
N PHE A 327 -10.36 18.25 32.13
CA PHE A 327 -10.02 16.82 32.07
C PHE A 327 -9.90 16.24 33.47
N LYS A 328 -10.72 15.22 33.75
CA LYS A 328 -10.65 14.47 35.02
C LYS A 328 -9.83 13.19 34.93
N LYS A 329 -9.82 12.55 33.75
CA LYS A 329 -9.16 11.27 33.48
C LYS A 329 -8.44 11.35 32.13
N ASP A 330 -8.81 10.51 31.18
CA ASP A 330 -8.30 10.45 29.81
C ASP A 330 -9.23 11.15 28.80
N TYR A 331 -8.82 11.15 27.53
CA TYR A 331 -9.58 11.70 26.42
C TYR A 331 -10.95 11.02 26.21
N TYR A 332 -11.04 9.69 26.36
CA TYR A 332 -12.30 8.97 26.18
C TYR A 332 -13.36 9.45 27.17
N HIS A 333 -13.04 9.49 28.47
CA HIS A 333 -13.97 9.95 29.50
C HIS A 333 -14.34 11.43 29.32
N TYR A 334 -13.37 12.25 28.94
CA TYR A 334 -13.59 13.66 28.66
C TYR A 334 -14.57 13.86 27.50
N PHE A 335 -14.40 13.14 26.40
CA PHE A 335 -15.31 13.19 25.25
C PHE A 335 -16.70 12.62 25.58
N CYS A 336 -16.80 11.52 26.34
CA CYS A 336 -18.10 11.04 26.84
C CYS A 336 -18.86 12.15 27.59
N GLN A 337 -18.19 12.82 28.54
CA GLN A 337 -18.80 13.90 29.31
C GLN A 337 -19.30 15.06 28.42
N ILE A 338 -18.52 15.44 27.41
CA ILE A 338 -18.87 16.50 26.48
C ILE A 338 -20.08 16.12 25.64
N ILE A 339 -20.07 14.91 25.06
CA ILE A 339 -21.13 14.45 24.18
C ILE A 339 -22.43 14.29 24.98
N GLU A 340 -22.38 13.69 26.17
CA GLU A 340 -23.55 13.55 27.06
C GLU A 340 -24.14 14.90 27.45
N LYS A 341 -23.31 15.88 27.83
CA LYS A 341 -23.79 17.22 28.22
C LYS A 341 -24.49 17.96 27.07
N ASN A 342 -24.17 17.62 25.82
CA ASN A 342 -24.71 18.27 24.63
C ASN A 342 -25.70 17.39 23.84
N ILE A 343 -26.11 16.24 24.39
CA ILE A 343 -26.91 15.24 23.67
C ILE A 343 -28.25 15.80 23.15
N ASP A 344 -28.87 16.71 23.90
CA ASP A 344 -30.17 17.34 23.57
C ASP A 344 -30.04 18.74 22.96
N LYS A 345 -28.82 19.11 22.54
CA LYS A 345 -28.55 20.38 21.84
C LYS A 345 -28.11 20.07 20.41
N GLU A 346 -26.85 20.34 20.09
CA GLU A 346 -26.23 20.11 18.80
C GLU A 346 -24.94 19.27 18.98
N PRO A 347 -25.05 18.00 19.41
CA PRO A 347 -23.88 17.21 19.80
C PRO A 347 -22.92 16.98 18.62
N TYR A 348 -23.42 16.92 17.38
CA TYR A 348 -22.55 16.76 16.20
C TYR A 348 -21.65 17.98 15.98
N GLN A 349 -22.09 19.21 16.26
CA GLN A 349 -21.26 20.41 16.10
C GLN A 349 -20.08 20.40 17.07
N MET A 350 -20.29 19.83 18.26
CA MET A 350 -19.23 19.66 19.26
C MET A 350 -18.21 18.61 18.79
N ILE A 351 -18.69 17.47 18.29
CA ILE A 351 -17.83 16.41 17.72
C ILE A 351 -17.04 16.96 16.53
N GLU A 352 -17.69 17.70 15.62
CA GLU A 352 -17.06 18.36 14.47
C GLU A 352 -15.90 19.26 14.91
N LYS A 353 -16.14 20.20 15.83
CA LYS A 353 -15.12 21.17 16.26
C LYS A 353 -13.96 20.49 16.97
N ILE A 354 -14.22 19.47 17.80
CA ILE A 354 -13.16 18.69 18.45
C ILE A 354 -12.31 17.95 17.42
N MET A 355 -12.96 17.30 16.44
CA MET A 355 -12.25 16.62 15.35
C MET A 355 -11.41 17.61 14.52
N ASP A 356 -11.94 18.80 14.23
CA ASP A 356 -11.23 19.87 13.53
C ASP A 356 -9.99 20.32 14.31
N MET A 357 -10.10 20.53 15.62
CA MET A 357 -8.96 20.88 16.48
C MET A 357 -7.88 19.80 16.50
N ILE A 358 -8.26 18.52 16.63
CA ILE A 358 -7.30 17.40 16.66
C ILE A 358 -6.55 17.28 15.33
N ILE A 359 -7.28 17.35 14.21
CA ILE A 359 -6.69 17.22 12.88
C ILE A 359 -5.79 18.42 12.55
N ASN A 360 -6.19 19.66 12.88
CA ASN A 360 -5.33 20.83 12.70
C ASN A 360 -4.03 20.71 13.49
N LYS A 361 -4.06 20.24 14.75
CA LYS A 361 -2.83 20.01 15.52
C LYS A 361 -1.93 18.96 14.88
N ALA A 362 -2.51 17.88 14.35
CA ALA A 362 -1.76 16.87 13.61
C ALA A 362 -1.11 17.44 12.34
N ILE A 363 -1.83 18.30 11.60
CA ILE A 363 -1.33 19.00 10.42
C ILE A 363 -0.13 19.87 10.79
N ASP A 364 -0.28 20.74 11.78
CA ASP A 364 0.75 21.70 12.19
C ASP A 364 2.03 20.98 12.65
N ARG A 365 1.88 19.96 13.51
CA ARG A 365 3.00 19.23 14.11
C ARG A 365 3.78 18.34 13.15
N THR A 366 3.21 18.05 11.98
CA THR A 366 3.85 17.24 10.92
C THR A 366 4.14 18.05 9.65
N SER A 367 3.83 19.36 9.68
CA SER A 367 3.94 20.27 8.53
C SER A 367 3.19 19.76 7.29
N SER A 368 1.99 19.19 7.49
CA SER A 368 1.18 18.64 6.40
C SER A 368 0.42 19.72 5.64
N ASP A 369 0.06 19.47 4.39
CA ASP A 369 -0.80 20.37 3.62
C ASP A 369 -2.27 20.10 3.90
N ILE A 370 -2.63 18.82 4.06
CA ILE A 370 -3.99 18.37 4.35
C ILE A 370 -3.95 17.28 5.40
N GLY A 371 -4.90 17.34 6.33
CA GLY A 371 -5.25 16.27 7.26
C GLY A 371 -6.70 15.86 7.09
N MET A 372 -7.00 14.59 7.33
CA MET A 372 -8.36 14.09 7.18
C MET A 372 -8.67 12.94 8.15
N ALA A 373 -9.95 12.86 8.54
CA ALA A 373 -10.53 11.71 9.21
C ALA A 373 -11.88 11.34 8.60
N ARG A 374 -12.22 10.06 8.66
CA ARG A 374 -13.44 9.50 8.05
C ARG A 374 -14.21 8.66 9.06
N GLY A 375 -15.48 8.41 8.81
CA GLY A 375 -16.30 7.58 9.71
C GLY A 375 -17.70 7.32 9.17
N PHE A 376 -18.54 6.70 9.99
CA PHE A 376 -19.96 6.48 9.69
C PHE A 376 -20.76 7.70 10.10
N ARG A 377 -21.75 8.09 9.28
CA ARG A 377 -22.64 9.20 9.64
C ARG A 377 -23.57 8.86 10.80
N ALA A 378 -23.98 7.60 10.89
CA ALA A 378 -25.01 7.09 11.80
C ALA A 378 -24.51 5.84 12.55
N PRO A 379 -23.66 6.00 13.58
CA PRO A 379 -23.07 4.87 14.32
C PRO A 379 -24.09 4.01 15.07
N LEU A 380 -25.20 4.56 15.58
CA LEU A 380 -26.21 3.76 16.27
C LEU A 380 -26.92 2.83 15.29
N LYS A 381 -27.27 3.31 14.11
CA LYS A 381 -27.87 2.51 13.04
C LYS A 381 -26.97 1.33 12.64
N PHE A 382 -25.66 1.55 12.54
CA PHE A 382 -24.69 0.46 12.32
C PHE A 382 -24.78 -0.59 13.42
N TYR A 383 -24.70 -0.13 14.68
CA TYR A 383 -24.74 -1.00 15.86
C TYR A 383 -26.03 -1.82 15.90
N GLU A 384 -27.19 -1.20 15.71
CA GLU A 384 -28.49 -1.87 15.76
C GLU A 384 -28.66 -2.91 14.65
N ALA A 385 -28.22 -2.60 13.42
CA ALA A 385 -28.25 -3.55 12.31
C ALA A 385 -27.40 -4.80 12.64
N HIS A 386 -26.20 -4.60 13.19
CA HIS A 386 -25.35 -5.73 13.58
C HIS A 386 -25.94 -6.53 14.75
N GLN A 387 -26.45 -5.88 15.80
CA GLN A 387 -27.06 -6.56 16.95
C GLN A 387 -28.28 -7.40 16.57
N LYS A 388 -29.02 -6.99 15.54
CA LYS A 388 -30.21 -7.69 15.02
C LYS A 388 -29.87 -8.68 13.90
N ASP A 389 -28.59 -8.98 13.68
CA ASP A 389 -28.06 -9.83 12.59
C ASP A 389 -28.53 -9.41 11.17
N LYS A 390 -28.80 -8.12 10.98
CA LYS A 390 -29.20 -7.54 9.70
C LYS A 390 -27.98 -7.10 8.89
N LEU A 391 -27.04 -8.02 8.67
CA LEU A 391 -25.77 -7.68 8.02
C LEU A 391 -25.95 -7.23 6.57
N GLU A 392 -26.99 -7.68 5.88
CA GLU A 392 -27.35 -7.25 4.53
C GLU A 392 -27.64 -5.75 4.49
N GLU A 393 -28.21 -5.17 5.55
CA GLU A 393 -28.39 -3.72 5.65
C GLU A 393 -27.03 -3.03 5.63
N ILE A 394 -26.05 -3.52 6.40
CA ILE A 394 -24.68 -2.97 6.48
C ILE A 394 -23.94 -3.15 5.15
N PHE A 395 -24.01 -4.35 4.56
CA PHE A 395 -23.32 -4.67 3.31
C PHE A 395 -23.83 -3.81 2.15
N ASN A 396 -25.12 -3.48 2.13
CA ASN A 396 -25.74 -2.66 1.09
C ASN A 396 -25.72 -1.15 1.38
N TRP A 397 -25.03 -0.69 2.44
CA TRP A 397 -24.85 0.75 2.66
C TRP A 397 -24.20 1.42 1.46
N GLY A 398 -24.77 2.54 1.04
CA GLY A 398 -24.19 3.42 0.03
C GLY A 398 -23.06 4.29 0.58
N GLN A 399 -22.26 4.87 -0.31
CA GLN A 399 -21.17 5.79 0.07
C GLN A 399 -21.66 6.98 0.90
N ASN A 400 -22.92 7.41 0.70
CA ASN A 400 -23.54 8.49 1.46
C ASN A 400 -23.76 8.18 2.95
N GLN A 401 -23.63 6.93 3.39
CA GLN A 401 -23.66 6.56 4.82
C GLN A 401 -22.34 6.86 5.54
N TYR A 402 -21.32 7.27 4.79
CA TYR A 402 -19.99 7.58 5.28
C TYR A 402 -19.71 9.09 5.13
N PHE A 403 -18.79 9.61 5.92
CA PHE A 403 -18.28 10.97 5.77
C PHE A 403 -16.75 10.97 5.80
N CYS A 404 -16.15 12.04 5.27
CA CYS A 404 -14.76 12.36 5.51
C CYS A 404 -14.56 13.87 5.72
N CYS A 405 -14.08 14.22 6.91
CA CYS A 405 -13.58 15.53 7.27
C CYS A 405 -12.19 15.72 6.67
N VAL A 406 -12.01 16.75 5.85
CA VAL A 406 -10.76 17.10 5.17
C VAL A 406 -10.46 18.55 5.50
N ILE A 407 -9.28 18.79 6.06
CA ILE A 407 -8.88 20.09 6.58
C ILE A 407 -7.55 20.47 5.90
N PRO A 408 -7.52 21.61 5.18
CA PRO A 408 -6.28 22.16 4.67
C PRO A 408 -5.52 22.91 5.77
N SER A 409 -4.19 22.94 5.67
CA SER A 409 -3.32 23.79 6.49
C SER A 409 -3.61 25.28 6.25
N SER A 410 -3.15 26.13 7.17
CA SER A 410 -3.19 27.59 6.98
C SER A 410 -2.46 28.00 5.69
N LEU A 411 -1.26 27.47 5.46
CA LEU A 411 -0.46 27.72 4.25
C LEU A 411 -1.23 27.36 2.97
N MET A 412 -1.94 26.23 2.95
CA MET A 412 -2.74 25.85 1.80
C MET A 412 -3.98 26.74 1.62
N LYS A 413 -4.62 27.17 2.71
CA LYS A 413 -5.73 28.14 2.63
C LYS A 413 -5.25 29.46 2.02
N ASP A 414 -4.09 29.94 2.45
CA ASP A 414 -3.48 31.19 1.96
C ASP A 414 -3.07 31.07 0.49
N ALA A 415 -2.44 29.95 0.09
CA ALA A 415 -2.05 29.70 -1.30
C ALA A 415 -3.23 29.64 -2.28
N PHE A 416 -4.43 29.31 -1.80
CA PHE A 416 -5.66 29.25 -2.60
C PHE A 416 -6.64 30.39 -2.29
N GLN A 417 -6.21 31.47 -1.63
CA GLN A 417 -7.11 32.54 -1.21
C GLN A 417 -7.87 33.17 -2.40
N ASP A 418 -7.18 33.37 -3.53
CA ASP A 418 -7.76 33.88 -4.80
C ASP A 418 -8.48 32.81 -5.63
N ASN A 419 -8.29 31.53 -5.29
CA ASN A 419 -8.84 30.37 -6.00
C ASN A 419 -9.62 29.43 -5.07
N SER A 420 -10.38 30.01 -4.15
CA SER A 420 -11.09 29.27 -3.09
C SER A 420 -12.05 28.18 -3.60
N LYS A 421 -12.67 28.38 -4.76
CA LYS A 421 -13.49 27.36 -5.44
C LYS A 421 -12.68 26.10 -5.81
N ILE A 422 -11.41 26.28 -6.23
CA ILE A 422 -10.51 25.16 -6.55
C ILE A 422 -10.16 24.41 -5.27
N LEU A 423 -9.84 25.11 -4.18
CA LEU A 423 -9.60 24.47 -2.88
C LEU A 423 -10.80 23.65 -2.43
N ALA A 424 -12.01 24.21 -2.44
CA ALA A 424 -13.23 23.49 -2.10
C ALA A 424 -13.45 22.24 -2.99
N GLY A 425 -13.12 22.34 -4.29
CA GLY A 425 -13.16 21.22 -5.23
C GLY A 425 -12.17 20.10 -4.87
N ILE A 426 -10.93 20.45 -4.53
CA ILE A 426 -9.89 19.50 -4.10
C ILE A 426 -10.35 18.77 -2.82
N LEU A 427 -10.78 19.51 -1.79
CA LEU A 427 -11.23 18.95 -0.52
C LEU A 427 -12.45 18.02 -0.71
N THR A 428 -13.40 18.42 -1.56
CA THR A 428 -14.54 17.59 -1.92
C THR A 428 -14.12 16.29 -2.60
N ALA A 429 -13.21 16.36 -3.58
CA ALA A 429 -12.74 15.18 -4.30
C ALA A 429 -12.04 14.18 -3.36
N ILE A 430 -11.21 14.68 -2.44
CA ILE A 430 -10.56 13.87 -1.40
C ILE A 430 -11.62 13.22 -0.50
N SER A 431 -12.56 14.01 0.01
CA SER A 431 -13.62 13.54 0.90
C SER A 431 -14.41 12.40 0.26
N LYS A 432 -14.86 12.57 -0.98
CA LYS A 432 -15.60 11.54 -1.73
C LYS A 432 -14.78 10.28 -1.99
N ARG A 433 -13.49 10.41 -2.31
CA ARG A 433 -12.62 9.25 -2.47
C ARG A 433 -12.45 8.48 -1.15
N MET A 434 -12.47 9.16 0.00
CA MET A 434 -12.37 8.53 1.32
C MET A 434 -13.69 7.92 1.81
N GLU A 435 -14.85 8.49 1.45
CA GLU A 435 -16.16 7.85 1.62
C GLU A 435 -16.19 6.51 0.88
N TYR A 436 -15.70 6.47 -0.36
CA TYR A 436 -15.55 5.22 -1.13
C TYR A 436 -14.64 4.20 -0.44
N ASN A 437 -13.51 4.63 0.14
CA ASN A 437 -12.65 3.73 0.91
C ASN A 437 -13.40 3.11 2.10
N SER A 438 -14.20 3.88 2.84
CA SER A 438 -14.92 3.36 4.02
C SER A 438 -16.01 2.37 3.59
N TRP A 439 -16.71 2.71 2.51
CA TRP A 439 -17.65 1.81 1.85
C TRP A 439 -16.99 0.49 1.46
N HIS A 440 -15.81 0.52 0.85
CA HIS A 440 -15.08 -0.69 0.44
C HIS A 440 -14.51 -1.53 1.58
N TYR A 441 -14.12 -0.95 2.72
CA TYR A 441 -13.54 -1.72 3.83
C TYR A 441 -14.59 -2.32 4.76
N THR A 442 -15.78 -1.72 4.86
CA THR A 442 -16.78 -2.13 5.86
C THR A 442 -17.11 -3.63 5.81
N PRO A 443 -17.39 -4.24 4.62
CA PRO A 443 -17.70 -5.67 4.56
C PRO A 443 -16.54 -6.56 4.99
N GLY A 444 -15.29 -6.12 4.79
CA GLY A 444 -14.10 -6.88 5.16
C GLY A 444 -13.89 -7.07 6.66
N ASN A 445 -14.73 -6.46 7.51
CA ASN A 445 -14.80 -6.76 8.95
C ASN A 445 -15.64 -8.01 9.28
N PHE A 446 -16.36 -8.58 8.30
CA PHE A 446 -17.30 -9.68 8.50
C PHE A 446 -16.91 -10.94 7.70
N LEU A 447 -15.63 -11.31 7.71
CA LEU A 447 -15.10 -12.43 6.89
C LEU A 447 -15.76 -13.78 7.20
N ASN A 448 -16.22 -14.01 8.43
CA ASN A 448 -16.99 -15.22 8.79
C ASN A 448 -18.36 -15.29 8.09
N ASN A 449 -18.85 -14.16 7.56
CA ASN A 449 -20.10 -14.01 6.84
C ASN A 449 -19.87 -13.67 5.36
N GLN A 450 -18.70 -14.00 4.80
CA GLN A 450 -18.32 -13.60 3.44
C GLN A 450 -19.32 -14.05 2.35
N THR A 451 -20.02 -15.18 2.56
CA THR A 451 -21.04 -15.69 1.63
C THR A 451 -22.29 -14.82 1.52
N ARG A 452 -22.52 -13.93 2.51
CA ARG A 452 -23.63 -12.96 2.52
C ARG A 452 -23.26 -11.64 1.82
N ILE A 453 -22.01 -11.44 1.45
CA ILE A 453 -21.52 -10.21 0.82
C ILE A 453 -21.67 -10.32 -0.70
N THR A 454 -22.48 -9.45 -1.29
CA THR A 454 -22.80 -9.46 -2.73
C THR A 454 -21.96 -8.48 -3.57
N ARG A 455 -21.06 -7.74 -2.94
CA ARG A 455 -20.20 -6.73 -3.61
C ARG A 455 -18.73 -6.92 -3.27
N HIS A 456 -17.86 -6.35 -4.11
CA HIS A 456 -16.43 -6.31 -3.83
C HIS A 456 -16.13 -5.52 -2.55
N PHE A 457 -15.06 -5.94 -1.88
CA PHE A 457 -14.51 -5.28 -0.70
C PHE A 457 -12.99 -5.44 -0.66
N TYR A 458 -12.32 -4.57 0.09
CA TYR A 458 -10.91 -4.74 0.44
C TYR A 458 -10.78 -5.12 1.90
N PHE A 459 -9.72 -5.85 2.27
CA PHE A 459 -9.38 -6.04 3.67
C PHE A 459 -9.21 -4.68 4.37
N PRO A 460 -9.83 -4.46 5.54
CA PRO A 460 -9.67 -3.21 6.27
C PRO A 460 -8.19 -3.01 6.63
N PRO A 461 -7.59 -1.83 6.35
CA PRO A 461 -6.22 -1.57 6.76
C PRO A 461 -6.10 -1.56 8.28
N VAL A 462 -5.09 -2.27 8.80
CA VAL A 462 -4.79 -2.35 10.24
C VAL A 462 -3.41 -1.81 10.61
N MET A 463 -2.53 -1.61 9.61
CA MET A 463 -1.19 -1.07 9.80
C MET A 463 -1.14 0.39 9.38
N ALA A 464 -0.41 1.19 10.17
CA ALA A 464 -0.05 2.54 9.75
C ALA A 464 1.00 2.49 8.64
N ASP A 465 1.09 3.54 7.84
CA ASP A 465 2.11 3.64 6.78
C ASP A 465 2.59 5.07 6.51
N ILE A 466 3.82 5.15 6.02
CA ILE A 466 4.42 6.31 5.36
C ILE A 466 4.57 5.96 3.88
N THR A 467 4.07 6.82 3.00
CA THR A 467 4.17 6.67 1.55
C THR A 467 4.89 7.86 0.94
N MET A 468 5.76 7.59 -0.03
CA MET A 468 6.41 8.58 -0.90
C MET A 468 6.05 8.34 -2.37
N TRP A 469 6.17 9.38 -3.20
CA TRP A 469 5.88 9.32 -4.64
C TRP A 469 4.49 8.76 -4.96
N SER A 470 3.47 9.10 -4.16
CA SER A 470 2.12 8.55 -4.33
C SER A 470 1.36 9.16 -5.53
N ASP A 471 1.87 10.25 -6.10
CA ASP A 471 1.30 11.07 -7.17
C ASP A 471 1.59 10.54 -8.58
N GLN A 472 1.91 9.25 -8.71
CA GLN A 472 2.48 8.69 -9.93
C GLN A 472 1.49 7.81 -10.70
N HIS A 473 0.74 6.96 -10.00
CA HIS A 473 -0.10 5.94 -10.64
C HIS A 473 -1.60 6.15 -10.44
N HIS A 474 -2.03 6.44 -9.21
CA HIS A 474 -3.46 6.57 -8.92
C HIS A 474 -3.98 7.94 -9.40
N LYS A 475 -4.93 7.94 -10.35
CA LYS A 475 -5.47 9.17 -10.97
C LYS A 475 -5.84 10.27 -9.97
N GLY A 476 -6.47 9.90 -8.85
CA GLY A 476 -6.83 10.85 -7.78
C GLY A 476 -5.62 11.46 -7.06
N HIS A 477 -4.53 10.70 -6.89
CA HIS A 477 -3.30 11.20 -6.29
C HIS A 477 -2.53 12.08 -7.25
N VAL A 478 -2.47 11.70 -8.53
CA VAL A 478 -1.87 12.51 -9.60
C VAL A 478 -2.57 13.88 -9.68
N PHE A 479 -3.91 13.89 -9.69
CA PHE A 479 -4.71 15.10 -9.77
C PHE A 479 -4.52 16.00 -8.53
N ALA A 480 -4.57 15.43 -7.33
CA ALA A 480 -4.37 16.17 -6.07
C ALA A 480 -2.89 16.35 -5.69
N LYS A 481 -1.95 15.95 -6.55
CA LYS A 481 -0.49 15.96 -6.35
C LYS A 481 -0.07 15.39 -5.00
N VAL A 482 -0.67 14.28 -4.57
CA VAL A 482 -0.38 13.64 -3.27
C VAL A 482 0.97 12.97 -3.33
N LYS A 483 2.04 13.69 -3.00
CA LYS A 483 3.41 13.19 -3.13
C LYS A 483 3.82 12.34 -1.94
N HIS A 484 3.63 12.85 -0.72
CA HIS A 484 3.94 12.14 0.52
C HIS A 484 2.68 11.99 1.37
N ALA A 485 2.50 10.85 2.02
CA ALA A 485 1.34 10.59 2.85
C ALA A 485 1.67 9.78 4.11
N ILE A 486 0.93 10.03 5.18
CA ILE A 486 0.79 9.13 6.33
C ILE A 486 -0.64 8.62 6.36
N ARG A 487 -0.82 7.32 6.62
CA ARG A 487 -2.10 6.73 7.00
C ARG A 487 -1.98 6.05 8.34
N CYS A 488 -2.86 6.39 9.28
CA CYS A 488 -3.00 5.73 10.56
C CYS A 488 -4.44 5.20 10.67
N PRO A 489 -4.69 3.91 10.36
CA PRO A 489 -6.03 3.34 10.53
C PRO A 489 -6.38 3.24 12.01
N GLY A 490 -7.64 3.52 12.31
CA GLY A 490 -8.25 3.42 13.61
C GLY A 490 -9.33 2.34 13.65
N PHE A 491 -9.64 1.91 14.86
CA PHE A 491 -10.69 0.93 15.11
C PHE A 491 -11.51 1.34 16.33
N ILE A 492 -12.72 0.82 16.41
CA ILE A 492 -13.55 0.89 17.62
C ILE A 492 -13.89 -0.53 18.09
N GLU A 493 -14.26 -0.64 19.34
CA GLU A 493 -14.60 -1.89 20.02
C GLU A 493 -16.09 -1.92 20.37
N ASN A 494 -16.73 -3.07 20.18
CA ASN A 494 -18.09 -3.35 20.63
C ASN A 494 -18.17 -4.78 21.20
N GLY A 495 -18.00 -4.88 22.52
CA GLY A 495 -17.85 -6.18 23.18
C GLY A 495 -16.61 -6.90 22.66
N ALA A 496 -16.77 -8.14 22.19
CA ALA A 496 -15.67 -8.92 21.61
C ALA A 496 -15.36 -8.57 20.14
N THR A 497 -16.15 -7.70 19.49
CA THR A 497 -15.95 -7.35 18.09
C THR A 497 -15.11 -6.08 17.94
N ILE A 498 -14.13 -6.12 17.03
CA ILE A 498 -13.33 -4.96 16.63
C ILE A 498 -13.72 -4.59 15.19
N TYR A 499 -14.10 -3.32 14.97
CA TYR A 499 -14.31 -2.80 13.61
C TYR A 499 -13.07 -2.06 13.16
N ASN A 500 -12.25 -2.72 12.34
CA ASN A 500 -11.04 -2.17 11.77
C ASN A 500 -11.33 -1.15 10.67
N ALA A 501 -10.45 -0.15 10.56
CA ALA A 501 -10.56 0.96 9.62
C ALA A 501 -11.93 1.68 9.68
N PHE A 502 -12.53 1.70 10.87
CA PHE A 502 -13.77 2.44 11.14
C PHE A 502 -13.58 3.93 10.88
N PHE A 503 -12.41 4.42 11.26
CA PHE A 503 -11.89 5.73 10.91
C PHE A 503 -10.41 5.60 10.56
N ASP A 504 -9.85 6.60 9.89
CA ASP A 504 -8.39 6.78 9.75
C ASP A 504 -8.05 8.20 10.16
N LEU A 505 -6.81 8.43 10.61
CA LEU A 505 -6.15 9.72 10.40
C LEU A 505 -5.27 9.59 9.15
N ARG A 506 -5.43 10.49 8.19
CA ARG A 506 -4.47 10.61 7.07
C ARG A 506 -3.94 12.02 6.98
N LEU A 507 -2.66 12.12 6.66
CA LEU A 507 -1.95 13.36 6.45
C LEU A 507 -1.26 13.29 5.10
N MET A 508 -1.18 14.40 4.38
CA MET A 508 -0.48 14.44 3.11
C MET A 508 0.20 15.76 2.83
N LYS A 509 1.26 15.67 2.02
CA LYS A 509 2.03 16.77 1.48
C LYS A 509 2.08 16.67 -0.05
N GLN A 510 1.96 17.81 -0.71
CA GLN A 510 2.15 17.94 -2.15
C GLN A 510 3.61 18.17 -2.54
N SER A 511 4.43 18.64 -1.60
CA SER A 511 5.84 18.94 -1.81
C SER A 511 6.64 18.87 -0.50
N GLY A 512 7.93 19.19 -0.55
CA GLY A 512 8.81 19.18 0.61
C GLY A 512 9.49 17.83 0.87
N SER A 513 9.97 17.64 2.10
CA SER A 513 10.65 16.42 2.53
C SER A 513 9.66 15.30 2.84
N ASP A 514 10.15 14.07 2.74
CA ASP A 514 9.44 12.87 3.21
C ASP A 514 9.03 12.99 4.67
N TYR A 515 7.95 12.29 5.03
CA TYR A 515 7.62 12.09 6.45
C TYR A 515 8.65 11.18 7.11
N SER A 516 9.05 11.56 8.31
CA SER A 516 9.95 10.81 9.17
C SER A 516 9.20 9.80 10.05
N LYS A 517 9.95 8.89 10.70
CA LYS A 517 9.41 8.04 11.79
C LYS A 517 8.76 8.90 12.89
N ASN A 518 9.33 10.07 13.22
CA ASN A 518 8.78 10.94 14.25
C ASN A 518 7.42 11.54 13.84
N ASP A 519 7.27 11.95 12.58
CA ASP A 519 5.98 12.42 12.06
C ASP A 519 4.90 11.33 12.16
N LEU A 520 5.26 10.08 11.89
CA LEU A 520 4.36 8.96 12.07
C LEU A 520 3.99 8.73 13.55
N VAL A 521 4.93 8.83 14.49
CA VAL A 521 4.65 8.75 15.94
C VAL A 521 3.65 9.84 16.35
N ILE A 522 3.85 11.07 15.87
CA ILE A 522 2.93 12.19 16.08
C ILE A 522 1.54 11.89 15.51
N ALA A 523 1.47 11.39 14.27
CA ALA A 523 0.20 11.02 13.65
C ALA A 523 -0.51 9.89 14.41
N ILE A 524 0.21 8.87 14.88
CA ILE A 524 -0.34 7.78 15.68
C ILE A 524 -0.94 8.32 16.99
N TYR A 525 -0.25 9.24 17.66
CA TYR A 525 -0.76 9.88 18.88
C TYR A 525 -2.10 10.59 18.64
N TYR A 526 -2.19 11.44 17.63
CA TYR A 526 -3.46 12.12 17.32
C TYR A 526 -4.54 11.15 16.82
N LYS A 527 -4.16 10.06 16.14
CA LYS A 527 -5.08 8.97 15.80
C LYS A 527 -5.66 8.30 17.04
N GLU A 528 -4.89 8.08 18.11
CA GLU A 528 -5.42 7.53 19.38
C GLU A 528 -6.36 8.50 20.10
N ILE A 529 -6.13 9.81 19.99
CA ILE A 529 -7.08 10.81 20.49
C ILE A 529 -8.38 10.76 19.67
N LEU A 530 -8.28 10.69 18.34
CA LEU A 530 -9.46 10.47 17.49
C LEU A 530 -10.17 9.16 17.84
N LYS A 531 -9.43 8.07 18.15
CA LYS A 531 -10.00 6.81 18.62
C LYS A 531 -10.92 7.03 19.82
N SER A 532 -10.45 7.79 20.80
CA SER A 532 -11.23 8.15 21.99
C SER A 532 -12.50 8.93 21.64
N LEU A 533 -12.43 9.85 20.67
CA LEU A 533 -13.60 10.61 20.20
C LEU A 533 -14.62 9.71 19.48
N PHE A 534 -14.18 8.86 18.55
CA PHE A 534 -15.06 7.94 17.83
C PHE A 534 -15.67 6.87 18.75
N GLN A 535 -14.88 6.30 19.67
CA GLN A 535 -15.35 5.32 20.64
C GLN A 535 -16.39 5.93 21.59
N SER A 536 -16.11 7.11 22.16
CA SER A 536 -17.07 7.81 23.03
C SER A 536 -18.35 8.17 22.30
N TRP A 537 -18.26 8.67 21.06
CA TRP A 537 -19.43 8.95 20.23
C TRP A 537 -20.28 7.70 20.01
N PHE A 538 -19.66 6.57 19.63
CA PHE A 538 -20.35 5.29 19.44
C PHE A 538 -21.04 4.82 20.74
N ASP A 539 -20.32 4.84 21.86
CA ASP A 539 -20.82 4.34 23.15
C ASP A 539 -21.94 5.21 23.72
N ILE A 540 -21.88 6.54 23.56
CA ILE A 540 -22.95 7.44 24.00
C ILE A 540 -24.22 7.23 23.16
N CYS A 541 -24.10 7.07 21.84
CA CYS A 541 -25.28 6.78 21.02
C CYS A 541 -25.95 5.46 21.45
N LYS A 542 -25.14 4.42 21.71
CA LYS A 542 -25.61 3.12 22.22
C LYS A 542 -26.27 3.23 23.60
N LYS A 543 -25.63 3.92 24.54
CA LYS A 543 -26.12 4.10 25.92
C LYS A 543 -27.43 4.86 25.96
N THR A 544 -27.52 5.95 25.20
CA THR A 544 -28.68 6.86 25.21
C THR A 544 -29.79 6.42 24.27
N LYS A 545 -29.51 5.48 23.36
CA LYS A 545 -30.38 5.08 22.24
C LYS A 545 -30.80 6.28 21.37
N LYS A 546 -29.94 7.30 21.29
CA LYS A 546 -30.12 8.48 20.44
C LYS A 546 -29.04 8.47 19.36
N GLU A 547 -29.47 8.59 18.11
CA GLU A 547 -28.54 8.73 16.98
C GLU A 547 -28.02 10.17 16.92
N ILE A 548 -26.70 10.32 16.83
CA ILE A 548 -26.05 11.61 16.56
C ILE A 548 -25.52 11.54 15.13
N ASN A 549 -26.22 12.19 14.19
CA ASN A 549 -25.84 12.15 12.78
C ASN A 549 -24.83 13.25 12.41
N ILE A 550 -23.77 12.89 11.70
CA ILE A 550 -22.90 13.85 11.01
C ILE A 550 -23.37 14.02 9.56
N ASN A 551 -24.12 15.09 9.29
CA ASN A 551 -24.68 15.40 7.96
C ASN A 551 -23.86 16.41 7.14
N ILE A 552 -22.71 16.83 7.67
CA ILE A 552 -21.78 17.78 7.06
C ILE A 552 -20.72 17.07 6.18
N TYR A 553 -19.74 17.82 5.67
CA TYR A 553 -18.70 17.34 4.73
C TYR A 553 -19.23 16.88 3.36
N SER A 554 -20.42 17.35 2.97
CA SER A 554 -20.87 17.28 1.58
C SER A 554 -20.10 18.27 0.69
N ARG A 555 -20.27 18.17 -0.63
CA ARG A 555 -19.75 19.15 -1.58
C ARG A 555 -20.21 20.57 -1.22
N GLU A 556 -21.50 20.73 -0.95
CA GLU A 556 -22.11 22.00 -0.56
C GLU A 556 -21.49 22.55 0.73
N TRP A 557 -21.24 21.69 1.72
CA TRP A 557 -20.58 22.10 2.96
C TRP A 557 -19.17 22.65 2.71
N TYR A 558 -18.35 21.98 1.88
CA TYR A 558 -17.01 22.49 1.54
C TYR A 558 -17.07 23.79 0.74
N GLN A 559 -18.03 23.91 -0.18
CA GLN A 559 -18.25 25.13 -0.92
C GLN A 559 -18.60 26.29 0.01
N ASN A 560 -19.54 26.10 0.93
CA ASN A 560 -19.96 27.12 1.89
C ASN A 560 -18.84 27.47 2.90
N LYS A 561 -18.05 26.49 3.35
CA LYS A 561 -16.98 26.72 4.34
C LYS A 561 -15.77 27.45 3.75
N TYR A 562 -15.41 27.16 2.49
CA TYR A 562 -14.13 27.62 1.93
C TYR A 562 -14.28 28.61 0.78
N THR A 563 -15.44 28.71 0.14
CA THR A 563 -15.68 29.76 -0.86
C THR A 563 -16.15 31.00 -0.12
N LYS A 564 -15.42 32.11 -0.25
CA LYS A 564 -15.96 33.41 0.18
C LYS A 564 -17.09 33.80 -0.77
N ASP A 565 -18.28 34.05 -0.23
CA ASP A 565 -19.23 34.92 -0.91
C ASP A 565 -18.58 36.30 -1.01
N LYS A 566 -18.10 36.68 -2.20
CA LYS A 566 -17.93 38.10 -2.51
C LYS A 566 -19.33 38.66 -2.74
N VAL A 567 -20.07 38.91 -1.67
CA VAL A 567 -21.22 39.81 -1.68
C VAL A 567 -20.80 41.05 -0.90
N GLY A 568 -20.64 42.17 -1.60
CA GLY A 568 -20.43 43.49 -1.01
C GLY A 568 -19.14 44.17 -1.46
N GLY A 569 -19.25 44.95 -2.53
CA GLY A 569 -18.25 45.88 -3.06
C GLY A 569 -18.88 46.63 -4.22
#